data_AF-A0A953YCS7-F1
#
_entry.id   AF-A0A953YCS7-F1
#
_cell.length_a   1.000
_cell.length_b   1.000
_cell.length_c   1.000
_cell.angle_alpha   90.00
_cell.angle_beta   90.00
_cell.angle_gamma   90.00
#
_symmetry.space_group_name_H-M   'P 1'
#
loop_
_entity.id
_entity.type
_entity.pdbx_description
1 polymer ?
#
loop_
_entity_poly.entity_id
_entity_poly.type
_entity_poly.pdbx_seq_one_letter_code
_entity_poly.pdbx_strand_id
1 'polypeptide(L)'
;WEPAARMTVKLEGATRVGERAVLLAGSADPRFIAGARDLTEQVKGVVQGLVCAPGEEPDYALTFRLYGLDAVYDWPQPPAVPPREIFVMAEVIAETMARALTVAKSTKQYLLHLGFPGRLSTSGNLAFPFTPPELAAGTAYRFSAYHVMAVDDLAPLFPVTLETIGRQHP
;
A
#
# COMPACT_ATOMS: atom_id res chain seq x y z
N TRP A 1 -23.13 26.16 3.02
CA TRP A 1 -22.10 26.61 2.06
C TRP A 1 -22.01 28.11 2.22
N GLU A 2 -20.82 28.63 2.53
CA GLU A 2 -20.57 30.06 2.68
C GLU A 2 -19.65 30.51 1.53
N PRO A 3 -20.00 31.57 0.78
CA PRO A 3 -19.13 32.12 -0.25
C PRO A 3 -17.79 32.55 0.33
N ALA A 4 -16.69 32.18 -0.33
CA ALA A 4 -15.36 32.63 0.07
C ALA A 4 -15.23 34.15 -0.15
N ALA A 5 -14.79 34.88 0.88
CA ALA A 5 -14.59 36.33 0.82
C ALA A 5 -13.34 36.74 0.02
N ARG A 6 -12.42 35.80 -0.23
CA ARG A 6 -11.17 36.01 -0.99
C ARG A 6 -10.91 34.81 -1.89
N MET A 7 -10.23 35.04 -3.01
CA MET A 7 -9.79 33.94 -3.87
C MET A 7 -8.65 33.17 -3.21
N THR A 8 -8.67 31.85 -3.39
CA THR A 8 -7.64 30.96 -2.85
C THR A 8 -7.32 29.85 -3.83
N VAL A 9 -6.06 29.43 -3.85
CA VAL A 9 -5.60 28.23 -4.54
C VAL A 9 -5.27 27.17 -3.49
N LYS A 10 -5.76 25.95 -3.73
CA LYS A 10 -5.33 24.78 -2.95
C LYS A 10 -4.04 24.23 -3.55
N LEU A 11 -2.99 24.20 -2.74
CA LEU A 11 -1.71 23.61 -3.07
C LEU A 11 -1.62 22.23 -2.44
N GLU A 12 -1.40 21.23 -3.29
CA GLU A 12 -1.13 19.86 -2.88
C GLU A 12 0.26 19.44 -3.38
N GLY A 13 1.05 18.84 -2.50
CA GLY A 13 2.39 18.37 -2.80
C GLY A 13 2.51 16.86 -2.62
N ALA A 14 3.37 16.24 -3.42
CA ALA A 14 3.73 14.84 -3.30
C ALA A 14 5.26 14.70 -3.31
N THR A 15 5.77 13.82 -2.47
CA THR A 15 7.20 13.51 -2.38
C THR A 15 7.43 12.06 -2.78
N ARG A 16 8.39 11.80 -3.68
CA ARG A 16 8.80 10.44 -4.02
C ARG A 16 9.32 9.74 -2.77
N VAL A 17 8.88 8.51 -2.54
CA VAL A 17 9.31 7.69 -1.39
C VAL A 17 9.97 6.37 -1.80
N GLY A 18 10.09 6.09 -3.11
CA GLY A 18 10.76 4.92 -3.65
C GLY A 18 9.94 4.26 -4.76
N GLU A 19 10.21 2.98 -5.00
CA GLU A 19 9.49 2.11 -5.91
C GLU A 19 8.64 1.10 -5.12
N ARG A 20 7.43 0.84 -5.62
CA ARG A 20 6.42 0.01 -4.95
C ARG A 20 6.31 -1.37 -5.56
N ALA A 21 6.37 -2.40 -4.73
CA ALA A 21 5.85 -3.72 -5.05
C ALA A 21 4.66 -4.05 -4.14
N VAL A 22 3.70 -4.83 -4.64
CA VAL A 22 2.57 -5.32 -3.84
C VAL A 22 2.44 -6.83 -3.97
N LEU A 23 2.10 -7.51 -2.89
CA LEU A 23 1.71 -8.92 -2.85
C LEU A 23 0.23 -8.98 -2.48
N LEU A 24 -0.56 -9.68 -3.29
CA LEU A 24 -2.01 -9.77 -3.12
C LEU A 24 -2.40 -11.19 -2.76
N ALA A 25 -3.16 -11.39 -1.68
CA ALA A 25 -3.65 -12.69 -1.26
C ALA A 25 -5.01 -12.58 -0.56
N GLY A 26 -5.82 -13.64 -0.59
CA GLY A 26 -7.03 -13.78 0.20
C GLY A 26 -6.89 -14.91 1.22
N SER A 27 -7.60 -14.83 2.35
CA SER A 27 -7.72 -15.94 3.30
C SER A 27 -9.16 -16.10 3.76
N ALA A 28 -9.63 -17.34 3.77
CA ALA A 28 -10.88 -17.76 4.39
C ALA A 28 -10.66 -18.72 5.57
N ASP A 29 -9.41 -18.89 6.04
CA ASP A 29 -9.12 -19.71 7.22
C ASP A 29 -9.43 -18.90 8.48
N PRO A 30 -10.46 -19.27 9.28
CA PRO A 30 -10.82 -18.53 10.48
C PRO A 30 -9.69 -18.47 11.51
N ARG A 31 -8.76 -19.45 11.51
CA ARG A 31 -7.61 -19.45 12.42
C ARG A 31 -6.54 -18.46 11.98
N PHE A 32 -6.31 -18.35 10.66
CA PHE A 32 -5.46 -17.31 10.10
C PHE A 32 -6.06 -15.93 10.37
N ILE A 33 -7.36 -15.74 10.10
CA ILE A 33 -8.06 -14.46 10.29
C ILE A 33 -7.96 -14.00 11.76
N ALA A 34 -8.17 -14.92 12.71
CA ALA A 34 -8.09 -14.61 14.14
C ALA A 34 -6.69 -14.13 14.58
N GLY A 35 -5.63 -14.66 13.97
CA GLY A 35 -4.24 -14.31 14.29
C GLY A 35 -3.56 -13.36 13.30
N ALA A 36 -4.30 -12.83 12.31
CA ALA A 36 -3.69 -12.23 11.13
C ALA A 36 -2.73 -11.07 11.45
N ARG A 37 -3.08 -10.20 12.41
CA ARG A 37 -2.23 -9.08 12.83
C ARG A 37 -0.87 -9.56 13.36
N ASP A 38 -0.90 -10.44 14.37
CA ASP A 38 0.32 -10.98 14.98
C ASP A 38 1.16 -11.78 13.97
N LEU A 39 0.51 -12.52 13.07
CA LEU A 39 1.18 -13.27 12.03
C LEU A 39 1.91 -12.36 11.05
N THR A 40 1.26 -11.27 10.60
CA THR A 40 1.92 -10.32 9.69
C THR A 40 3.11 -9.61 10.33
N GLU A 41 3.06 -9.29 11.63
CA GLU A 41 4.21 -8.74 12.35
C GLU A 41 5.35 -9.75 12.51
N GLN A 42 5.04 -11.03 12.80
CA GLN A 42 6.04 -12.09 12.79
C GLN A 42 6.69 -12.27 11.41
N VAL A 43 5.90 -12.23 10.34
CA VAL A 43 6.43 -12.27 8.97
C VAL A 43 7.38 -11.10 8.71
N LYS A 44 7.05 -9.87 9.15
CA LYS A 44 7.95 -8.71 9.01
C LYS A 44 9.31 -8.97 9.66
N GLY A 45 9.32 -9.46 10.90
CA GLY A 45 10.56 -9.76 11.63
C GLY A 45 11.40 -10.84 10.96
N VAL A 46 10.76 -11.93 10.49
CA VAL A 46 11.44 -13.00 9.77
C VAL A 46 12.03 -12.49 8.44
N VAL A 47 11.25 -11.73 7.66
CA VAL A 47 11.71 -11.18 6.38
C VAL A 47 12.90 -10.25 6.60
N GLN A 48 12.84 -9.37 7.61
CA GLN A 48 13.95 -8.48 7.95
C GLN A 48 15.23 -9.27 8.25
N GLY A 49 15.16 -10.32 9.09
CA GLY A 49 16.32 -11.15 9.42
C GLY A 49 16.93 -11.92 8.24
N LEU A 50 16.24 -12.00 7.10
CA LEU A 50 16.71 -12.68 5.89
C LEU A 50 17.26 -11.74 4.84
N VAL A 51 16.74 -10.52 4.77
CA VAL A 51 17.04 -9.58 3.68
C VAL A 51 17.88 -8.40 4.12
N CYS A 52 18.15 -8.26 5.43
CA CYS A 52 19.02 -7.25 6.03
C CYS A 52 20.16 -7.94 6.80
N ALA A 53 21.29 -7.25 6.98
CA ALA A 53 22.35 -7.75 7.86
C ALA A 53 21.92 -7.70 9.34
N PRO A 54 22.48 -8.55 10.22
CA PRO A 54 22.21 -8.48 11.65
C PRO A 54 22.52 -7.09 12.23
N GLY A 55 21.53 -6.45 12.86
CA GLY A 55 21.66 -5.12 13.46
C GLY A 55 21.47 -3.95 12.47
N GLU A 56 21.14 -4.22 11.21
CA GLU A 56 20.85 -3.20 10.21
C GLU A 56 19.36 -2.81 10.22
N GLU A 57 19.10 -1.51 10.13
CA GLU A 57 17.76 -0.99 9.92
C GLU A 57 17.28 -1.31 8.49
N PRO A 58 16.00 -1.67 8.28
CA PRO A 58 15.48 -1.96 6.95
C PRO A 58 15.62 -0.78 5.98
N ASP A 59 16.20 -1.02 4.82
CA ASP A 59 16.24 -0.10 3.67
C ASP A 59 14.92 -0.09 2.86
N TYR A 60 13.85 -0.62 3.44
CA TYR A 60 12.52 -0.74 2.85
C TYR A 60 11.44 -0.58 3.92
N ALA A 61 10.23 -0.21 3.47
CA ALA A 61 9.03 -0.27 4.28
C ALA A 61 8.15 -1.44 3.81
N LEU A 62 7.90 -2.41 4.69
CA LEU A 62 6.94 -3.50 4.47
C LEU A 62 5.70 -3.28 5.35
N THR A 63 4.56 -3.05 4.72
CA THR A 63 3.28 -2.79 5.40
C THR A 63 2.24 -3.80 4.96
N PHE A 64 1.49 -4.36 5.90
CA PHE A 64 0.33 -5.20 5.60
C PHE A 64 -0.97 -4.41 5.76
N ARG A 65 -1.90 -4.60 4.83
CA ARG A 65 -3.29 -4.12 4.91
C ARG A 65 -4.22 -5.32 4.87
N LEU A 66 -4.99 -5.49 5.94
CA LEU A 66 -5.94 -6.59 6.15
C LEU A 66 -7.38 -6.11 5.92
N TYR A 67 -7.82 -6.09 4.66
CA TYR A 67 -9.18 -5.68 4.30
C TYR A 67 -10.19 -6.73 4.77
N GLY A 68 -11.24 -6.26 5.43
CA GLY A 68 -12.18 -7.10 6.18
C GLY A 68 -11.95 -7.06 7.71
N LEU A 69 -10.78 -6.58 8.15
CA LEU A 69 -10.48 -6.33 9.56
C LEU A 69 -10.39 -4.82 9.83
N ASP A 70 -9.28 -4.19 9.45
CA ASP A 70 -8.92 -2.85 9.91
C ASP A 70 -8.02 -2.07 8.93
N ALA A 71 -7.88 -2.53 7.68
CA ALA A 71 -7.03 -1.85 6.67
C ALA A 71 -7.38 -0.38 6.38
N VAL A 72 -8.61 0.04 6.69
CA VAL A 72 -9.12 1.40 6.41
C VAL A 72 -9.12 2.28 7.67
N TYR A 73 -9.44 1.68 8.81
CA TYR A 73 -9.56 2.36 10.10
C TYR A 73 -9.05 1.41 11.18
N ASP A 74 -8.18 1.91 12.07
CA ASP A 74 -7.64 1.14 13.17
C ASP A 74 -8.68 0.99 14.28
N TRP A 75 -9.49 -0.07 14.17
CA TRP A 75 -10.52 -0.39 15.15
C TRP A 75 -9.88 -0.81 16.48
N PRO A 76 -10.24 -0.17 17.62
CA PRO A 76 -9.64 -0.50 18.92
C PRO A 76 -9.92 -1.92 19.40
N GLN A 77 -10.98 -2.55 18.88
CA GLN A 77 -11.41 -3.89 19.25
C GLN A 77 -11.68 -4.71 17.98
N PRO A 78 -11.40 -6.03 17.99
CA PRO A 78 -11.75 -6.90 16.89
C PRO A 78 -13.28 -6.97 16.71
N PRO A 79 -13.77 -7.32 15.51
CA PRO A 79 -15.20 -7.47 15.28
C PRO A 79 -15.77 -8.60 16.15
N ALA A 80 -16.99 -8.40 16.67
CA ALA A 80 -17.68 -9.42 17.48
C ALA A 80 -17.87 -10.75 16.72
N VAL A 81 -18.03 -10.67 15.40
CA VAL A 81 -18.06 -11.82 14.49
C VAL A 81 -16.97 -11.61 13.43
N PRO A 82 -15.95 -12.49 13.36
CA PRO A 82 -14.92 -12.40 12.33
C PRO A 82 -15.50 -12.50 10.91
N PRO A 83 -14.89 -11.83 9.92
CA PRO A 83 -15.29 -11.98 8.54
C PRO A 83 -15.05 -13.40 8.05
N ARG A 84 -15.83 -13.84 7.05
CA ARG A 84 -15.65 -15.16 6.41
C ARG A 84 -14.39 -15.24 5.56
N GLU A 85 -13.97 -14.10 5.02
CA GLU A 85 -12.83 -13.95 4.15
C GLU A 85 -12.21 -12.57 4.35
N ILE A 86 -10.90 -12.48 4.24
CA ILE A 86 -10.15 -11.23 4.24
C ILE A 86 -9.25 -11.14 3.01
N PHE A 87 -8.98 -9.91 2.58
CA PHE A 87 -7.95 -9.63 1.59
C PHE A 87 -6.70 -9.06 2.27
N VAL A 88 -5.57 -9.71 2.03
CA VAL A 88 -4.26 -9.36 2.56
C VAL A 88 -3.45 -8.73 1.43
N MET A 89 -3.11 -7.45 1.60
CA MET A 89 -2.17 -6.75 0.73
C MET A 89 -0.90 -6.43 1.49
N ALA A 90 0.23 -7.02 1.09
CA ALA A 90 1.54 -6.57 1.54
C ALA A 90 2.08 -5.53 0.55
N GLU A 91 2.39 -4.32 1.02
CA GLU A 91 3.04 -3.27 0.26
C GLU A 91 4.50 -3.20 0.68
N VAL A 92 5.39 -3.20 -0.30
CA VAL A 92 6.81 -2.92 -0.10
C VAL A 92 7.19 -1.66 -0.85
N ILE A 93 7.80 -0.70 -0.16
CA ILE A 93 8.45 0.46 -0.77
C ILE A 93 9.93 0.40 -0.45
N ALA A 94 10.78 0.50 -1.47
CA ALA A 94 12.24 0.57 -1.33
C ALA A 94 12.83 1.53 -2.37
N GLU A 95 14.11 1.87 -2.27
CA GLU A 95 14.72 2.83 -3.21
C GLU A 95 14.63 2.37 -4.69
N THR A 96 14.70 1.06 -4.93
CA THR A 96 14.62 0.47 -6.27
C THR A 96 13.54 -0.62 -6.36
N MET A 97 12.96 -0.78 -7.55
CA MET A 97 11.94 -1.82 -7.82
C MET A 97 12.50 -3.22 -7.58
N ALA A 98 13.78 -3.46 -7.90
CA ALA A 98 14.45 -4.73 -7.67
C ALA A 98 14.52 -5.08 -6.17
N ARG A 99 14.82 -4.10 -5.31
CA ARG A 99 14.81 -4.28 -3.86
C ARG A 99 13.39 -4.54 -3.34
N ALA A 100 12.42 -3.74 -3.78
CA ALA A 100 11.01 -3.92 -3.38
C ALA A 100 10.48 -5.31 -3.74
N LEU A 101 10.75 -5.79 -4.97
CA LEU A 101 10.35 -7.13 -5.42
C LEU A 101 11.09 -8.26 -4.68
N THR A 102 12.36 -8.07 -4.33
CA THR A 102 13.13 -9.06 -3.54
C THR A 102 12.46 -9.27 -2.18
N VAL A 103 12.15 -8.18 -1.48
CA VAL A 103 11.46 -8.23 -0.19
C VAL A 103 10.04 -8.81 -0.34
N ALA A 104 9.29 -8.43 -1.38
CA ALA A 104 7.95 -8.97 -1.62
C ALA A 104 7.95 -10.50 -1.87
N LYS A 105 8.95 -11.00 -2.61
CA LYS A 105 9.14 -12.44 -2.86
C LYS A 105 9.48 -13.21 -1.59
N SER A 106 10.39 -12.67 -0.76
CA SER A 106 10.67 -13.24 0.57
C SER A 106 9.42 -13.23 1.44
N THR A 107 8.68 -12.12 1.46
CA THR A 107 7.43 -11.97 2.20
C THR A 107 6.42 -13.05 1.81
N LYS A 108 6.20 -13.28 0.51
CA LYS A 108 5.34 -14.35 0.00
C LYS A 108 5.69 -15.72 0.57
N GLN A 109 6.98 -16.07 0.56
CA GLN A 109 7.46 -17.37 1.03
C GLN A 109 7.10 -17.59 2.50
N TYR A 110 7.36 -16.60 3.36
CA TYR A 110 7.09 -16.74 4.80
C TYR A 110 5.62 -16.58 5.14
N LEU A 111 4.87 -15.78 4.39
CA LEU A 111 3.43 -15.67 4.56
C LEU A 111 2.73 -17.01 4.27
N LEU A 112 3.24 -17.83 3.34
CA LEU A 112 2.74 -19.18 3.07
C LEU A 112 3.14 -20.22 4.14
N HIS A 113 4.32 -20.08 4.72
CA HIS A 113 4.95 -21.16 5.47
C HIS A 113 5.11 -20.89 6.97
N LEU A 114 4.90 -19.66 7.46
CA LEU A 114 4.95 -19.37 8.89
C LEU A 114 3.96 -20.24 9.67
N GLY A 115 4.46 -20.97 10.68
CA GLY A 115 3.64 -21.79 11.56
C GLY A 115 2.81 -20.92 12.51
N PHE A 116 1.59 -21.36 12.83
CA PHE A 116 0.76 -20.69 13.83
C PHE A 116 -0.11 -21.70 14.60
N PRO A 117 -0.55 -21.35 15.83
CA PRO A 117 -1.34 -22.26 16.65
C PRO A 117 -2.60 -22.77 15.94
N GLY A 118 -2.82 -24.09 15.96
CA GLY A 118 -4.00 -24.71 15.36
C GLY A 118 -3.98 -24.80 13.82
N ARG A 119 -2.86 -24.47 13.18
CA ARG A 119 -2.68 -24.64 11.73
C ARG A 119 -2.84 -26.10 11.32
N LEU A 120 -3.71 -26.37 10.34
CA LEU A 120 -4.01 -27.72 9.87
C LEU A 120 -3.19 -28.17 8.65
N SER A 121 -2.67 -27.23 7.85
CA SER A 121 -1.91 -27.52 6.64
C SER A 121 -0.59 -26.77 6.61
N THR A 122 0.47 -27.37 6.07
CA THR A 122 1.80 -26.73 5.91
C THR A 122 1.90 -25.83 4.66
N SER A 123 0.88 -25.88 3.80
CA SER A 123 0.69 -25.07 2.59
C SER A 123 -0.81 -24.87 2.41
N GLY A 124 -1.30 -23.61 2.34
CA GLY A 124 -2.68 -23.36 1.87
C GLY A 124 -3.64 -22.59 2.80
N ASN A 125 -3.17 -21.59 3.56
CA ASN A 125 -4.09 -20.68 4.29
C ASN A 125 -4.39 -19.39 3.51
N LEU A 126 -3.74 -19.24 2.36
CA LEU A 126 -3.85 -18.08 1.49
C LEU A 126 -4.09 -18.54 0.06
N ALA A 127 -4.97 -17.81 -0.61
CA ALA A 127 -5.22 -17.92 -2.04
C ALA A 127 -4.61 -16.71 -2.74
N PHE A 128 -3.80 -16.96 -3.77
CA PHE A 128 -3.31 -15.90 -4.64
C PHE A 128 -4.25 -15.74 -5.83
N PRO A 129 -4.59 -14.50 -6.24
CA PRO A 129 -5.49 -14.28 -7.37
C PRO A 129 -4.85 -14.69 -8.72
N PHE A 130 -3.53 -14.67 -8.83
CA PHE A 130 -2.77 -15.07 -10.02
C PHE A 130 -1.29 -15.31 -9.66
N THR A 131 -0.52 -15.82 -10.64
CA THR A 131 0.92 -16.07 -10.51
C THR A 131 1.69 -15.31 -11.59
N PRO A 132 2.77 -14.58 -11.24
CA PRO A 132 3.25 -14.32 -9.87
C PRO A 132 2.29 -13.40 -9.09
N PRO A 133 2.08 -13.63 -7.78
CA PRO A 133 1.17 -12.80 -6.97
C PRO A 133 1.77 -11.46 -6.54
N GLU A 134 3.10 -11.32 -6.65
CA GLU A 134 3.80 -10.05 -6.49
C GLU A 134 3.79 -9.23 -7.79
N LEU A 135 3.42 -7.96 -7.70
CA LEU A 135 3.34 -7.03 -8.81
C LEU A 135 4.21 -5.79 -8.57
N ALA A 136 4.86 -5.32 -9.64
CA ALA A 136 5.47 -3.99 -9.68
C ALA A 136 4.37 -2.94 -9.81
N ALA A 137 4.25 -2.04 -8.84
CA ALA A 137 3.20 -1.03 -8.75
C ALA A 137 3.73 0.40 -8.98
N GLY A 138 4.91 0.52 -9.62
CA GLY A 138 5.52 1.78 -10.04
C GLY A 138 6.07 2.63 -8.89
N THR A 139 6.46 3.87 -9.23
CA THR A 139 7.01 4.82 -8.26
C THR A 139 5.98 5.22 -7.22
N ALA A 140 6.36 5.12 -5.95
CA ALA A 140 5.55 5.53 -4.81
C ALA A 140 5.79 6.99 -4.45
N TYR A 141 4.69 7.66 -4.13
CA TYR A 141 4.69 9.02 -3.60
C TYR A 141 3.88 9.06 -2.31
N ARG A 142 4.31 9.90 -1.38
CA ARG A 142 3.54 10.25 -0.19
C ARG A 142 3.09 11.69 -0.32
N PHE A 143 1.84 11.94 0.08
CA PHE A 143 1.31 13.29 0.22
C PHE A 143 2.16 14.09 1.23
N SER A 144 2.61 15.30 0.86
CA SER A 144 3.61 16.05 1.63
C SER A 144 3.26 17.51 1.88
N ALA A 145 2.28 18.09 1.19
CA ALA A 145 1.82 19.45 1.47
C ALA A 145 0.31 19.59 1.26
N TYR A 146 -0.38 20.23 2.20
CA TYR A 146 -1.78 20.65 2.12
C TYR A 146 -1.88 22.11 2.55
N HIS A 147 -1.99 23.03 1.60
CA HIS A 147 -2.06 24.45 1.93
C HIS A 147 -3.12 25.17 1.11
N VAL A 148 -3.82 26.12 1.74
CA VAL A 148 -4.75 27.02 1.06
C VAL A 148 -4.10 28.39 1.02
N MET A 149 -3.62 28.77 -0.16
CA MET A 149 -2.91 30.02 -0.40
C MET A 149 -3.90 31.08 -0.86
N ALA A 150 -3.93 32.24 -0.18
CA ALA A 150 -4.68 33.39 -0.65
C ALA A 150 -4.00 33.99 -1.89
N VAL A 151 -4.80 34.40 -2.86
CA VAL A 151 -4.31 34.99 -4.12
C VAL A 151 -5.17 36.18 -4.51
N ASP A 152 -4.54 37.18 -5.11
CA ASP A 152 -5.23 38.40 -5.57
C ASP A 152 -5.92 38.18 -6.93
N ASP A 153 -5.34 37.34 -7.78
CA ASP A 153 -5.86 36.98 -9.11
C ASP A 153 -5.45 35.54 -9.49
N LEU A 154 -6.34 34.82 -10.19
CA LEU A 154 -6.11 33.46 -10.68
C LEU A 154 -5.51 33.44 -12.09
N ALA A 155 -5.84 34.41 -12.94
CA ALA A 155 -5.46 34.39 -14.36
C ALA A 155 -3.93 34.30 -14.59
N PRO A 156 -3.07 34.99 -13.82
CA PRO A 156 -1.62 34.88 -13.97
C PRO A 156 -1.04 33.53 -13.53
N LEU A 157 -1.73 32.81 -12.63
CA LEU A 157 -1.25 31.54 -12.06
C LEU A 157 -1.58 30.34 -12.95
N PHE A 158 -2.61 30.45 -13.79
CA PHE A 158 -3.11 29.38 -14.65
C PHE A 158 -3.29 29.89 -16.09
N PRO A 159 -2.19 30.22 -16.81
CA PRO A 159 -2.29 30.74 -18.16
C PRO A 159 -2.97 29.73 -19.10
N VAL A 160 -3.90 30.21 -19.92
CA VAL A 160 -4.64 29.40 -20.89
C VAL A 160 -4.27 29.82 -22.30
N THR A 161 -3.94 28.85 -23.15
CA THR A 161 -3.76 29.03 -24.59
C THR A 161 -4.95 28.43 -25.33
N LEU A 162 -5.54 29.18 -26.27
CA LEU A 162 -6.63 28.72 -27.11
C LEU A 162 -6.12 28.55 -28.54
N GLU A 163 -6.27 27.35 -29.10
CA GLU A 163 -5.92 27.05 -30.49
C GLU A 163 -7.18 26.67 -31.27
N THR A 164 -7.34 27.28 -32.45
CA THR A 164 -8.40 26.92 -33.38
C THR A 164 -7.86 25.88 -34.36
N ILE A 165 -8.34 24.64 -34.28
CA ILE A 165 -8.00 23.59 -35.25
C ILE A 165 -9.00 23.63 -36.40
N GLY A 166 -8.58 24.14 -37.55
CA GLY A 166 -9.36 24.10 -38.79
C GLY A 166 -9.32 22.71 -39.44
N ARG A 167 -10.44 22.26 -40.04
CA ARG A 167 -10.41 21.13 -40.99
C ARG A 167 -9.62 21.57 -42.22
N GLN A 168 -8.46 20.95 -42.46
CA GLN A 168 -7.92 20.89 -43.83
C GLN A 168 -8.90 20.03 -44.64
N HIS A 169 -9.79 20.69 -45.39
CA HIS A 169 -10.49 20.05 -46.50
C HIS A 169 -9.67 20.27 -47.78
N PRO A 170 -9.66 19.28 -48.69
CA PRO A 170 -8.63 19.04 -49.70
C PRO A 170 -8.53 20.09 -50.81
#